data_AF-A0A2X4PUZ7-F1
#
_entry.id   AF-A0A2X4PUZ7-F1
#
_cell.length_a   1.000
_cell.length_b   1.000
_cell.length_c   1.000
_cell.angle_alpha   90.00
_cell.angle_beta   90.00
_cell.angle_gamma   90.00
#
_symmetry.space_group_name_H-M   'P 1'
#
loop_
_entity.id
_entity.type
_entity.pdbx_description
1 polymer ?
#
loop_
_entity_poly.entity_id
_entity_poly.type
_entity_poly.pdbx_seq_one_letter_code
_entity_poly.pdbx_strand_id
1 'polypeptide(L)'
;MNAHLKTLGQVVGLDEPTRIVYFKGNQRHEEVYPKWYLLTTHVGRRTFVVTALQLGIPVEVIMRWTGHSNYEAMKPYAKIVDELKEKSMSKFDSL
;
A
#
# COMPACT_ATOMS: atom_id res chain seq x y z
N MET A 1 18.54 7.00 0.19
CA MET A 1 17.24 7.56 0.62
C MET A 1 16.50 6.67 1.62
N ASN A 2 16.43 5.35 1.44
CA ASN A 2 15.66 4.47 2.35
C ASN A 2 16.32 4.15 3.70
N ALA A 3 17.61 4.46 3.92
CA ALA A 3 18.34 4.03 5.11
C ALA A 3 17.67 4.49 6.42
N HIS A 4 17.32 5.78 6.51
CA HIS A 4 16.64 6.31 7.70
C HIS A 4 15.26 5.69 7.93
N LEU A 5 14.50 5.36 6.86
CA LEU A 5 13.21 4.68 7.01
C LEU A 5 13.37 3.29 7.64
N LYS A 6 14.41 2.55 7.24
CA LYS A 6 14.71 1.24 7.80
C LYS A 6 15.13 1.34 9.26
N THR A 7 16.00 2.29 9.60
CA THR A 7 16.41 2.56 10.99
C THR A 7 15.21 2.92 11.86
N LEU A 8 14.33 3.82 11.39
CA LEU A 8 13.11 4.17 12.11
C LEU A 8 12.22 2.94 12.32
N GLY A 9 11.97 2.16 11.26
CA GLY A 9 11.18 0.93 11.34
C GLY A 9 11.75 -0.08 12.33
N GLN A 10 13.07 -0.19 12.40
CA GLN A 10 13.77 -1.06 13.35
C GLN A 10 13.59 -0.54 14.79
N VAL A 11 13.75 0.77 15.02
CA VAL A 11 13.59 1.38 16.35
C VAL A 11 12.17 1.26 16.89
N VAL A 12 11.15 1.36 16.02
CA VAL A 12 9.74 1.19 16.42
C VAL A 12 9.29 -0.28 16.47
N GLY A 13 10.20 -1.24 16.25
CA GLY A 13 9.91 -2.68 16.39
C GLY A 13 9.05 -3.28 15.29
N LEU A 14 9.16 -2.81 14.03
CA LEU A 14 8.47 -3.42 12.88
C LEU A 14 9.17 -4.72 12.43
N ASP A 15 9.22 -5.71 13.31
CA ASP A 15 9.99 -6.95 13.14
C ASP A 15 9.20 -8.11 12.50
N GLU A 16 7.95 -7.87 12.10
CA GLU A 16 7.07 -8.88 11.47
C GLU A 16 7.80 -9.58 10.29
N PRO A 17 7.99 -10.91 10.33
CA PRO A 17 8.69 -11.63 9.28
C PRO A 17 7.85 -11.63 8.01
N THR A 18 8.37 -11.01 6.96
CA THR A 18 7.70 -10.83 5.68
C THR A 18 8.46 -11.59 4.59
N ARG A 19 7.74 -12.47 3.91
CA ARG A 19 8.28 -13.21 2.77
C ARG A 19 8.21 -12.37 1.50
N ILE A 20 9.32 -12.33 0.76
CA ILE A 20 9.38 -11.80 -0.60
C ILE A 20 9.68 -12.92 -1.59
N VAL A 21 9.06 -12.85 -2.76
CA VAL A 21 9.27 -13.79 -3.86
C VAL A 21 9.59 -12.99 -5.11
N TYR A 22 10.68 -13.35 -5.78
CA TYR A 22 11.07 -12.75 -7.06
C TYR A 22 11.74 -13.77 -7.96
N PHE A 23 11.83 -13.48 -9.25
CA PHE A 23 12.45 -14.36 -10.24
C PHE A 23 13.73 -13.73 -10.78
N LYS A 24 14.78 -14.52 -10.91
CA LYS A 24 16.02 -14.14 -11.60
C LYS A 24 16.24 -15.12 -12.74
N GLY A 25 15.96 -14.68 -13.97
CA GLY A 25 15.80 -15.61 -15.09
C GLY A 25 14.64 -16.57 -14.83
N ASN A 26 14.86 -17.87 -15.03
CA ASN A 26 13.87 -18.93 -14.75
C ASN A 26 13.90 -19.45 -13.30
N GLN A 27 14.75 -18.90 -12.43
CA GLN A 27 14.86 -19.33 -11.04
C GLN A 27 13.98 -18.47 -10.14
N ARG A 28 13.12 -19.13 -9.35
CA ARG A 28 12.33 -18.51 -8.28
C ARG A 28 13.17 -18.40 -7.01
N HIS A 29 13.29 -17.20 -6.48
CA HIS A 29 13.93 -16.92 -5.19
C HIS A 29 12.86 -16.55 -4.17
N GLU A 30 13.04 -17.05 -2.95
CA GLU A 30 12.16 -16.81 -1.82
C GLU A 30 13.04 -16.46 -0.61
N GLU A 31 12.82 -15.28 -0.04
CA GLU A 31 13.61 -14.76 1.07
C GLU A 31 12.65 -14.20 2.14
N VAL A 32 13.07 -14.25 3.40
CA VAL A 32 12.28 -13.75 4.53
C VAL A 32 13.10 -12.67 5.24
N TYR A 33 12.49 -11.51 5.42
CA TYR A 33 13.09 -10.37 6.10
C TYR A 33 12.11 -9.76 7.10
N PRO A 34 12.59 -9.11 8.17
CA PRO A 34 11.70 -8.31 9.01
C PRO A 34 11.12 -7.14 8.21
N LYS A 35 9.91 -6.71 8.55
CA LYS A 35 9.15 -5.69 7.80
C LYS A 35 9.91 -4.37 7.66
N TRP A 36 10.62 -3.94 8.70
CA TRP A 36 11.47 -2.73 8.64
C TRP A 36 12.53 -2.80 7.54
N TYR A 37 13.06 -3.98 7.24
CA TYR A 37 14.09 -4.16 6.21
C TYR A 37 13.53 -3.95 4.80
N LEU A 38 12.24 -4.18 4.61
CA LEU A 38 11.55 -4.02 3.33
C LEU A 38 11.00 -2.61 3.11
N LEU A 39 11.17 -1.70 4.07
CA LEU A 39 10.70 -0.32 3.94
C LEU A 39 11.45 0.43 2.83
N THR A 40 10.66 1.06 1.96
CA THR A 40 11.13 1.94 0.90
C THR A 40 10.22 3.16 0.78
N THR A 41 10.70 4.22 0.12
CA THR A 41 9.85 5.36 -0.24
C THR A 41 8.63 4.96 -1.07
N HIS A 42 8.75 3.92 -1.92
CA HIS A 42 7.63 3.40 -2.68
C HIS A 42 6.57 2.72 -1.79
N VAL A 43 6.98 2.02 -0.72
CA VAL A 43 6.05 1.50 0.29
C VAL A 43 5.27 2.66 0.92
N GLY A 44 5.95 3.75 1.30
CA GLY A 44 5.30 4.95 1.82
C GLY A 44 4.25 5.55 0.88
N ARG A 45 4.57 5.65 -0.42
CA ARG A 45 3.61 6.10 -1.45
C ARG A 45 2.39 5.18 -1.53
N ARG A 46 2.56 3.86 -1.48
CA ARG A 46 1.45 2.91 -1.50
C ARG A 46 0.59 3.03 -0.25
N THR A 47 1.20 3.12 0.93
CA THR A 47 0.49 3.33 2.20
C THR A 47 -0.35 4.61 2.15
N PHE A 48 0.23 5.72 1.65
CA PHE A 48 -0.50 6.99 1.49
C PHE A 48 -1.77 6.84 0.63
N VAL A 49 -1.67 6.16 -0.53
CA VAL A 49 -2.83 5.94 -1.41
C VAL A 49 -3.92 5.12 -0.71
N VAL A 50 -3.54 4.02 -0.06
CA VAL A 50 -4.47 3.15 0.67
C VAL A 50 -5.19 3.90 1.78
N THR A 51 -4.45 4.66 2.59
CA THR A 51 -5.04 5.44 3.68
C THR A 51 -5.96 6.53 3.15
N ALA A 52 -5.57 7.25 2.09
CA ALA A 52 -6.42 8.27 1.48
C ALA A 52 -7.74 7.69 0.95
N LEU A 53 -7.70 6.49 0.35
CA LEU A 53 -8.91 5.77 -0.05
C LEU A 53 -9.77 5.45 1.18
N GLN A 54 -9.20 4.86 2.23
CA GLN A 54 -9.94 4.49 3.45
C GLN A 54 -10.61 5.68 4.15
N LEU A 55 -10.03 6.88 4.02
CA LEU A 55 -10.61 8.13 4.49
C LEU A 55 -11.76 8.65 3.61
N GLY A 56 -12.07 7.98 2.50
CA GLY A 56 -13.14 8.35 1.57
C GLY A 56 -12.76 9.47 0.60
N ILE A 57 -11.47 9.74 0.40
CA ILE A 57 -11.03 10.77 -0.55
C ILE A 57 -11.29 10.28 -1.98
N PRO A 58 -11.90 11.10 -2.85
CA PRO A 58 -12.16 10.71 -4.23
C PRO A 58 -10.88 10.31 -4.98
N VAL A 59 -10.99 9.26 -5.80
CA VAL A 59 -9.85 8.67 -6.52
C VAL A 59 -9.17 9.70 -7.42
N GLU A 60 -9.93 10.60 -8.03
CA GLU A 60 -9.45 11.67 -8.91
C GLU A 60 -8.51 12.63 -8.18
N VAL A 61 -8.80 12.92 -6.91
CA VAL A 61 -7.95 13.78 -6.06
C VAL A 61 -6.64 13.07 -5.74
N ILE A 62 -6.71 11.80 -5.34
CA ILE A 62 -5.55 10.99 -5.02
C ILE A 62 -4.64 10.83 -6.25
N MET A 63 -5.23 10.60 -7.44
CA MET A 63 -4.50 10.51 -8.71
C MET A 63 -3.73 11.78 -9.02
N ARG A 64 -4.31 12.96 -8.78
CA ARG A 64 -3.61 14.26 -8.94
C ARG A 64 -2.42 14.39 -8.00
N TRP A 65 -2.56 14.01 -6.72
CA TRP A 65 -1.45 14.07 -5.77
C TRP A 65 -0.31 13.10 -6.09
N THR A 66 -0.66 11.95 -6.64
CA THR A 66 0.29 10.88 -6.91
C THR A 66 0.82 10.89 -8.35
N GLY A 67 0.27 11.74 -9.22
CA GLY A 67 0.67 11.83 -10.62
C GLY A 67 0.32 10.59 -11.43
N HIS A 68 -0.75 9.86 -11.07
CA HIS A 68 -1.25 8.78 -11.92
C HIS A 68 -2.15 9.36 -13.01
N SER A 69 -1.80 9.10 -14.26
CA SER A 69 -2.57 9.55 -15.44
C SER A 69 -3.64 8.53 -15.87
N ASN A 70 -3.54 7.28 -15.41
CA ASN A 70 -4.48 6.21 -15.76
C ASN A 70 -5.18 5.64 -14.51
N TYR A 71 -6.47 5.37 -14.66
CA TYR A 71 -7.25 4.73 -13.59
C TYR A 71 -6.78 3.28 -13.35
N GLU A 72 -6.19 2.65 -14.37
CA GLU A 72 -5.65 1.30 -14.26
C GLU A 72 -4.50 1.18 -13.25
N ALA A 73 -3.74 2.26 -12.99
CA ALA A 73 -2.74 2.25 -11.93
C ALA A 73 -3.34 2.11 -10.52
N MET A 74 -4.65 2.30 -10.37
CA MET A 74 -5.36 2.07 -9.11
C MET A 74 -5.85 0.64 -8.93
N LYS A 75 -5.74 -0.23 -9.96
CA LYS A 75 -6.12 -1.66 -9.87
C LYS A 75 -5.53 -2.39 -8.65
N PRO A 76 -4.27 -2.16 -8.24
CA PRO A 76 -3.71 -2.82 -7.04
C PRO A 76 -4.48 -2.51 -5.74
N TYR A 77 -5.28 -1.45 -5.72
CA TYR A 77 -6.08 -1.03 -4.56
C TYR A 77 -7.56 -1.42 -4.66
N ALA A 78 -7.95 -2.20 -5.67
CA ALA A 78 -9.36 -2.55 -5.95
C ALA A 78 -10.09 -3.13 -4.73
N LYS A 79 -9.44 -4.03 -3.97
CA LYS A 79 -10.05 -4.62 -2.76
C LYS A 79 -10.46 -3.57 -1.73
N ILE A 80 -9.64 -2.53 -1.54
CA ILE A 80 -9.94 -1.45 -0.60
C ILE A 80 -11.10 -0.60 -1.13
N VAL A 81 -11.18 -0.39 -2.45
CA VAL A 81 -12.30 0.30 -3.09
C VAL A 81 -13.61 -0.47 -2.90
N ASP A 82 -13.57 -1.80 -3.00
CA ASP A 82 -14.73 -2.66 -2.75
C ASP A 82 -15.22 -2.54 -1.30
N GLU A 83 -14.31 -2.62 -0.31
CA GLU A 83 -14.62 -2.41 1.12
C GLU A 83 -15.22 -1.01 1.38
N LEU A 84 -14.69 0.03 0.73
CA LEU A 84 -15.23 1.39 0.80
C LEU A 84 -16.63 1.49 0.22
N LYS A 85 -16.89 0.80 -0.88
CA LYS A 85 -18.20 0.77 -1.53
C LYS A 85 -19.23 0.13 -0.60
N GLU A 86 -18.91 -1.00 0.01
CA GLU A 86 -19.77 -1.66 1.01
C GLU A 86 -20.07 -0.72 2.19
N LYS A 87 -19.03 -0.13 2.79
CA LYS A 87 -19.18 0.83 3.90
C LYS A 87 -19.95 2.10 3.50
N SER A 88 -19.89 2.49 2.24
CA SER A 88 -20.66 3.63 1.74
C SER A 88 -22.12 3.26 1.52
N MET A 89 -22.41 2.04 1.06
CA MET A 89 -23.77 1.52 0.93
C MET A 89 -24.45 1.34 2.28
N SER A 90 -23.73 0.90 3.31
CA SER A 90 -24.31 0.74 4.65
C SER A 90 -24.82 2.05 5.28
N LYS A 91 -24.43 3.22 4.74
CA LYS A 91 -24.97 4.52 5.17
C LYS A 91 -26.46 4.67 4.81
N PHE A 92 -26.94 3.93 3.81
CA PHE A 92 -28.35 3.87 3.44
C PHE A 92 -29.17 2.97 4.38
N ASP A 93 -28.54 2.07 5.15
CA ASP A 93 -29.26 1.19 6.09
C ASP A 93 -29.82 1.97 7.30
N SER A 94 -29.27 3.15 7.57
CA SER A 94 -29.69 4.06 8.64
C SER A 94 -30.59 5.22 8.17
N LEU A 95 -31.03 5.18 6.91
CA LEU A 95 -31.97 6.13 6.30
C LEU A 95 -33.40 5.60 6.37
#